data_AF-A0A838UA93-F1
#
_entry.id   AF-A0A838UA93-F1
#
_cell.length_a   1.000
_cell.length_b   1.000
_cell.length_c   1.000
_cell.angle_alpha   90.00
_cell.angle_beta   90.00
_cell.angle_gamma   90.00
#
_symmetry.space_group_name_H-M   'P 1'
#
loop_
_entity.id
_entity.type
_entity.pdbx_description
1 polymer ?
#
loop_
_entity_poly.entity_id
_entity_poly.type
_entity_poly.pdbx_seq_one_letter_code
_entity_poly.pdbx_strand_id
1 'polypeptide(L)'
;MPLFGEQKAFPFLQTQFEENGARFSPDGRWVAFISNESGRDEIYVTRFDQPGEKWRVSTAGGRSPRWRRDGKELFYLAVDKKLMSVSVKSAAIFEASAPTALFKIDTIIEGEYEAAGDGQRFLINSSVAGAQSSPFTVVLNWTAGLKR
;
A
#
# COMPACT_ATOMS: atom_id res chain seq x y z
N MET A 1 12.09 -10.55 1.80
CA MET A 1 12.01 -12.01 1.51
C MET A 1 13.43 -12.53 1.45
N PRO A 2 13.79 -13.65 2.09
CA PRO A 2 15.19 -14.06 2.19
C PRO A 2 15.67 -14.56 0.82
N LEU A 3 16.79 -14.03 0.35
CA LEU A 3 17.38 -14.41 -0.94
C LEU A 3 18.51 -15.42 -0.81
N PHE A 4 18.96 -15.80 0.40
CA PHE A 4 20.01 -16.83 0.61
C PHE A 4 19.91 -17.55 1.98
N GLY A 5 20.10 -18.87 2.01
CA GLY A 5 20.29 -19.72 3.20
C GLY A 5 19.01 -20.32 3.84
N GLU A 6 19.16 -21.45 4.53
CA GLU A 6 18.10 -22.11 5.35
C GLU A 6 17.74 -21.30 6.60
N GLN A 7 17.36 -20.04 6.44
CA GLN A 7 16.93 -19.22 7.56
C GLN A 7 15.44 -19.44 7.83
N LYS A 8 15.15 -20.12 8.94
CA LYS A 8 13.78 -20.34 9.41
C LYS A 8 13.09 -18.98 9.60
N ALA A 9 11.89 -18.85 9.03
CA ALA A 9 11.07 -17.65 9.23
C ALA A 9 10.82 -17.43 10.73
N PHE A 10 10.95 -16.17 11.17
CA PHE A 10 10.67 -15.75 12.54
C PHE A 10 9.60 -14.64 12.52
N PRO A 11 8.79 -14.50 13.58
CA PRO A 11 7.86 -13.39 13.72
C PRO A 11 8.61 -12.05 13.68
N PHE A 12 8.21 -11.14 12.79
CA PHE A 12 8.82 -9.81 12.68
C PHE A 12 8.30 -8.84 13.76
N LEU A 13 6.98 -8.80 13.92
CA LEU A 13 6.28 -8.10 14.99
C LEU A 13 5.30 -9.08 15.63
N GLN A 14 5.25 -9.09 16.96
CA GLN A 14 4.31 -9.88 17.74
C GLN A 14 3.75 -9.00 18.84
N THR A 15 2.62 -8.37 18.56
CA THR A 15 1.91 -7.54 19.53
C THR A 15 0.48 -8.05 19.74
N GLN A 16 -0.29 -7.37 20.59
CA GLN A 16 -1.71 -7.66 20.80
C GLN A 16 -2.61 -7.03 19.73
N PHE A 17 -2.05 -6.20 18.86
CA PHE A 17 -2.79 -5.45 17.84
C PHE A 17 -2.88 -6.25 16.55
N GLU A 18 -3.81 -5.87 15.68
CA GLU A 18 -3.86 -6.41 14.33
C GLU A 18 -2.90 -5.63 13.45
N GLU A 19 -1.92 -6.32 12.84
CA GLU A 19 -1.02 -5.74 11.86
C GLU A 19 -1.14 -6.43 10.50
N ASN A 20 -1.30 -5.63 9.44
CA ASN A 20 -1.39 -6.14 8.08
C ASN A 20 -0.85 -5.14 7.03
N GLY A 21 -0.91 -5.49 5.75
CA GLY A 21 -0.60 -4.56 4.65
C GLY A 21 0.86 -4.09 4.56
N ALA A 22 1.81 -4.81 5.18
CA ALA A 22 3.20 -4.39 5.30
C ALA A 22 3.92 -4.17 3.96
N ARG A 23 4.75 -3.12 3.89
CA ARG A 23 5.57 -2.74 2.73
C ARG A 23 6.95 -2.24 3.17
N PHE A 24 7.99 -2.85 2.60
CA PHE A 24 9.37 -2.40 2.76
C PHE A 24 9.60 -1.07 2.05
N SER A 25 10.40 -0.20 2.67
CA SER A 25 11.00 0.95 1.99
C SER A 25 11.96 0.47 0.89
N PRO A 26 12.25 1.31 -0.12
CA PRO A 26 13.14 0.94 -1.22
C PRO A 26 14.56 0.56 -0.79
N ASP A 27 15.05 1.13 0.32
CA ASP A 27 16.35 0.79 0.92
C ASP A 27 16.31 -0.45 1.84
N GLY A 28 15.12 -1.05 2.05
CA GLY A 28 14.91 -2.22 2.88
C GLY A 28 15.04 -2.00 4.38
N ARG A 29 15.24 -0.76 4.85
CA ARG A 29 15.51 -0.45 6.26
C ARG A 29 14.25 -0.22 7.09
N TRP A 30 13.15 0.12 6.44
CA TRP A 30 11.90 0.49 7.08
C TRP A 30 10.74 -0.36 6.57
N VAL A 31 9.76 -0.59 7.42
CA VAL A 31 8.50 -1.27 7.07
C VAL A 31 7.36 -0.35 7.43
N ALA A 32 6.57 0.04 6.43
CA ALA A 32 5.28 0.69 6.64
C ALA A 32 4.19 -0.39 6.71
N PHE A 33 3.26 -0.29 7.65
CA PHE A 33 2.20 -1.28 7.86
C PHE A 33 0.96 -0.63 8.47
N ILE A 34 -0.15 -1.34 8.42
CA ILE A 34 -1.40 -0.94 9.06
C ILE A 34 -1.41 -1.55 10.45
N SER A 35 -1.79 -0.76 11.47
CA SER A 35 -2.05 -1.27 12.81
C SER A 35 -3.26 -0.58 13.44
N ASN A 36 -4.03 -1.34 14.21
CA ASN A 36 -5.15 -0.84 15.00
C ASN A 36 -4.74 -0.37 16.43
N GLU A 37 -3.44 -0.24 16.70
CA GLU A 37 -2.85 0.16 18.00
C GLU A 37 -3.43 1.46 18.59
N SER A 38 -3.94 2.37 17.76
CA SER A 38 -4.59 3.61 18.23
C SER A 38 -6.11 3.50 18.47
N GLY A 39 -6.68 2.29 18.36
CA GLY A 39 -8.13 2.05 18.38
C GLY A 39 -8.80 2.15 17.00
N ARG A 40 -8.02 2.40 15.93
CA ARG A 40 -8.43 2.34 14.52
C ARG A 40 -7.22 2.05 13.64
N ASP A 41 -7.46 1.60 12.42
CA ASP A 41 -6.42 1.39 11.41
C ASP A 41 -5.69 2.69 11.11
N GLU A 42 -4.41 2.75 11.46
CA GLU A 42 -3.50 3.82 11.08
C GLU A 42 -2.27 3.23 10.39
N ILE A 43 -1.58 4.06 9.63
CA ILE A 43 -0.28 3.73 9.05
C ILE A 43 0.80 3.96 10.10
N TYR A 44 1.58 2.92 10.37
CA TYR A 44 2.78 2.97 11.19
C TYR A 44 4.00 2.62 10.35
N VAL A 45 5.15 3.11 10.78
CA VAL A 45 6.47 2.71 10.27
C VAL A 45 7.29 2.16 11.42
N THR A 46 8.09 1.13 11.17
CA THR A 46 9.12 0.64 12.09
C THR A 46 10.39 0.27 11.34
N ARG A 47 11.50 0.10 12.06
CA ARG A 47 12.75 -0.41 11.49
C ARG A 47 12.64 -1.91 11.21
N PHE A 48 13.24 -2.35 10.12
CA PHE A 48 13.29 -3.77 9.78
C PHE A 48 14.39 -4.54 10.53
N ASP A 49 15.56 -3.91 10.74
CA ASP A 49 16.72 -4.55 11.36
C ASP A 49 16.59 -4.67 12.89
N GLN A 50 15.88 -3.73 13.51
CA GLN A 50 15.61 -3.69 14.95
C GLN A 50 14.15 -3.25 15.18
N PRO A 51 13.17 -4.11 14.91
CA PRO A 51 11.76 -3.80 15.13
C PRO A 51 11.51 -3.52 16.62
N GLY A 52 10.81 -2.43 16.90
CA GLY A 52 10.48 -2.04 18.28
C GLY A 52 9.83 -0.67 18.32
N GLU A 53 10.58 0.38 18.01
CA GLU A 53 10.02 1.72 17.91
C GLU A 53 9.10 1.82 16.69
N LYS A 54 7.91 2.40 16.90
CA LYS A 54 6.89 2.60 15.86
C LYS A 54 6.58 4.08 15.75
N TRP A 55 6.56 4.59 14.53
CA TRP A 55 6.14 5.95 14.22
C TRP A 55 4.77 5.91 13.57
N ARG A 56 3.77 6.50 14.23
CA ARG A 56 2.44 6.67 13.61
C ARG A 56 2.52 7.78 12.56
N VAL A 57 2.23 7.43 11.31
CA VAL A 57 2.32 8.34 10.16
C VAL A 57 0.99 9.03 9.87
N SER A 58 -0.12 8.29 9.90
CA SER A 58 -1.45 8.87 9.71
C SER A 58 -2.06 9.39 11.02
N THR A 59 -3.01 10.31 10.92
CA THR A 59 -3.62 10.98 12.09
C THR A 59 -5.14 10.82 12.17
N ALA A 60 -5.78 10.32 11.12
CA ALA A 60 -7.24 10.22 10.98
C ALA A 60 -7.65 8.94 10.23
N GLY A 61 -6.94 7.86 10.51
CA GLY A 61 -7.05 6.57 9.83
C GLY A 61 -6.26 6.50 8.54
N GLY A 62 -5.90 5.28 8.13
CA GLY A 62 -5.19 5.06 6.88
C GLY A 62 -5.00 3.59 6.51
N ARG A 63 -5.01 3.30 5.21
CA ARG A 63 -4.77 1.97 4.64
C ARG A 63 -3.87 2.05 3.40
N SER A 64 -3.44 0.89 2.92
CA SER A 64 -2.67 0.73 1.68
C SER A 64 -1.42 1.63 1.59
N PRO A 65 -0.44 1.48 2.50
CA PRO A 65 0.78 2.28 2.45
C PRO A 65 1.59 1.96 1.19
N ARG A 66 2.14 2.97 0.52
CA ARG A 66 3.02 2.84 -0.66
C ARG A 66 4.18 3.82 -0.57
N TRP A 67 5.41 3.30 -0.59
CA TRP A 67 6.60 4.14 -0.67
C TRP A 67 6.77 4.67 -2.10
N ARG A 68 7.17 5.94 -2.23
CA ARG A 68 7.77 6.41 -3.48
C ARG A 68 9.11 5.72 -3.70
N ARG A 69 9.50 5.53 -4.96
CA ARG A 69 10.68 4.72 -5.32
C ARG A 69 11.99 5.23 -4.73
N ASP A 70 12.09 6.53 -4.45
CA ASP A 70 13.27 7.12 -3.83
C ASP A 70 13.25 7.08 -2.28
N GLY A 71 12.20 6.54 -1.68
CA GLY A 71 12.03 6.39 -0.23
C GLY A 71 11.75 7.68 0.53
N LYS A 72 11.62 8.83 -0.16
CA LYS A 72 11.47 10.15 0.47
C LYS A 72 10.01 10.55 0.69
N GLU A 73 9.07 9.69 0.35
CA GLU A 73 7.65 9.97 0.46
C GLU A 73 6.88 8.66 0.67
N LEU A 74 5.85 8.73 1.51
CA LEU A 74 4.92 7.64 1.77
C LEU A 74 3.51 8.11 1.42
N PHE A 75 2.83 7.34 0.58
CA PHE A 75 1.44 7.52 0.24
C PHE A 75 0.56 6.56 1.04
N TYR A 76 -0.67 6.97 1.33
CA TYR A 76 -1.68 6.09 1.90
C TYR A 76 -3.10 6.58 1.57
N LEU A 77 -4.08 5.70 1.69
CA LEU A 77 -5.49 6.05 1.50
C LEU A 77 -6.14 6.35 2.84
N ALA A 78 -6.66 7.56 3.02
CA ALA A 78 -7.44 7.93 4.20
C ALA A 78 -8.86 7.39 4.14
N VAL A 79 -9.54 7.35 5.30
CA VAL A 79 -10.91 6.86 5.46
C VAL A 79 -11.92 7.64 4.59
N ASP A 80 -11.69 8.93 4.39
CA ASP A 80 -12.53 9.80 3.54
C ASP A 80 -12.24 9.68 2.03
N LYS A 81 -11.49 8.63 1.65
CA LYS A 81 -11.05 8.31 0.29
C LYS A 81 -10.08 9.33 -0.32
N LYS A 82 -9.41 10.15 0.49
CA LYS A 82 -8.30 10.98 0.01
C LYS A 82 -7.02 10.16 -0.06
N LEU A 83 -6.34 10.25 -1.19
CA LEU A 83 -4.95 9.85 -1.28
C LEU A 83 -4.11 10.90 -0.54
N MET A 84 -3.35 10.44 0.43
CA MET A 84 -2.52 11.25 1.30
C MET A 84 -1.06 11.04 0.96
N SER A 85 -0.26 12.09 1.15
CA SER A 85 1.20 12.05 1.07
C SER A 85 1.82 12.52 2.38
N VAL A 86 2.94 11.89 2.73
CA VAL A 86 3.83 12.28 3.82
C VAL A 86 5.26 12.29 3.30
N SER A 87 5.96 13.41 3.46
CA SER A 87 7.40 13.47 3.19
C SER A 87 8.16 12.73 4.28
N VAL A 88 9.17 11.94 3.89
CA VAL A 88 9.97 11.11 4.79
C VAL A 88 11.44 11.50 4.72
N LYS A 89 12.08 11.62 5.89
CA LYS A 89 13.52 11.57 6.05
C LYS A 89 13.85 10.40 6.96
N SER A 90 14.66 9.45 6.50
CA SER A 90 14.77 8.15 7.17
C SER A 90 16.20 7.57 7.17
N ALA A 91 17.22 8.42 7.13
CA ALA A 91 18.62 7.97 7.06
C ALA A 91 19.11 7.27 8.33
N ALA A 92 18.83 7.81 9.52
CA ALA A 92 19.19 7.19 10.80
C ALA A 92 18.00 7.16 11.76
N ILE A 93 17.26 8.27 11.79
CA ILE A 93 16.01 8.45 12.51
C ILE A 93 14.91 8.57 11.46
N PHE A 94 13.74 8.00 11.75
CA PHE A 94 12.56 8.20 10.93
C PHE A 94 11.86 9.51 11.33
N GLU A 95 11.71 10.39 10.36
CA GLU A 95 10.95 11.61 10.45
C GLU A 95 9.94 11.67 9.32
N ALA A 96 8.70 12.00 9.68
CA ALA A 96 7.58 12.17 8.77
C ALA A 96 7.01 13.58 8.93
N SER A 97 6.67 14.23 7.81
CA SER A 97 5.89 15.46 7.84
C SER A 97 4.45 15.20 8.31
N ALA A 98 3.69 16.27 8.58
CA ALA A 98 2.24 16.14 8.67
C ALA A 98 1.66 15.61 7.33
N PRO A 99 0.63 14.74 7.36
CA PRO A 99 -0.03 14.28 6.15
C PRO A 99 -0.71 15.40 5.37
N THR A 100 -0.50 15.41 4.06
CA THR A 100 -1.14 16.35 3.12
C THR A 100 -2.02 15.57 2.15
N ALA A 101 -3.24 16.04 1.91
CA ALA A 101 -4.11 15.43 0.91
C ALA A 101 -3.65 15.80 -0.50
N LEU A 102 -3.57 14.82 -1.40
CA LEU A 102 -3.29 15.03 -2.81
C LEU A 102 -4.59 15.26 -3.60
N PHE A 103 -5.48 14.26 -3.57
CA PHE A 103 -6.79 14.30 -4.23
C PHE A 103 -7.67 13.16 -3.69
N LYS A 104 -8.97 13.23 -3.98
CA LYS A 104 -9.93 12.17 -3.64
C LYS A 104 -9.98 11.13 -4.75
N ILE A 105 -10.12 9.85 -4.38
CA ILE A 105 -10.31 8.75 -5.33
C ILE A 105 -11.70 8.13 -5.17
N ASP A 106 -12.38 7.88 -6.28
CA ASP A 106 -13.66 7.17 -6.32
C ASP A 106 -13.42 5.67 -6.56
N THR A 107 -12.99 4.99 -5.49
CA THR A 107 -12.85 3.53 -5.49
C THR A 107 -14.03 2.84 -4.79
N ILE A 108 -14.42 1.69 -5.36
CA ILE A 108 -15.40 0.73 -4.84
C ILE A 108 -14.74 -0.36 -3.99
N ILE A 109 -13.44 -0.58 -4.16
CA ILE A 109 -12.67 -1.63 -3.48
C ILE A 109 -11.59 -0.96 -2.63
N GLU A 110 -11.46 -1.40 -1.38
CA GLU A 110 -10.33 -0.97 -0.56
C GLU A 110 -9.06 -1.65 -1.05
N GLY A 111 -8.06 -0.83 -1.36
CA GLY A 111 -6.82 -1.31 -1.94
C GLY A 111 -6.88 -1.37 -3.45
N GLU A 112 -5.99 -0.60 -4.05
CA GLU A 112 -5.37 -0.75 -5.39
C GLU A 112 -5.25 0.61 -6.04
N TYR A 113 -4.43 1.45 -5.39
CA TYR A 113 -3.63 2.39 -6.13
C TYR A 113 -2.17 1.93 -6.15
N GLU A 114 -1.49 2.25 -7.23
CA GLU A 114 -0.05 2.15 -7.35
C GLU A 114 0.51 3.50 -7.78
N ALA A 115 1.52 3.98 -7.07
CA ALA A 115 2.24 5.19 -7.45
C ALA A 115 3.32 4.83 -8.47
N ALA A 116 3.40 5.57 -9.56
CA ALA A 116 4.54 5.52 -10.45
C ALA A 116 5.82 5.88 -9.67
N GLY A 117 6.98 5.43 -10.15
CA GLY A 117 8.24 5.62 -9.42
C GLY A 117 8.59 7.08 -9.13
N ASP A 118 8.10 8.01 -9.96
CA ASP A 118 8.24 9.47 -9.78
C ASP A 118 7.30 10.07 -8.73
N GLY A 119 6.24 9.35 -8.33
CA GLY A 119 5.19 9.81 -7.42
C GLY A 119 4.21 10.82 -8.03
N GLN A 120 4.28 11.07 -9.34
CA GLN A 120 3.45 12.06 -10.03
C GLN A 120 2.26 11.45 -10.76
N ARG A 121 2.28 10.13 -10.96
CA ARG A 121 1.20 9.39 -11.62
C ARG A 121 0.75 8.26 -10.72
N PHE A 122 -0.55 7.97 -10.77
CA PHE A 122 -1.15 6.93 -9.97
C PHE A 122 -2.06 6.08 -10.86
N LEU A 123 -1.89 4.76 -10.79
CA LEU A 123 -2.86 3.81 -11.31
C LEU A 123 -3.88 3.55 -10.21
N ILE A 124 -5.18 3.67 -10.51
CA ILE A 124 -6.25 3.51 -9.53
C ILE A 124 -7.35 2.67 -10.18
N ASN A 125 -7.79 1.62 -9.49
CA ASN A 125 -9.00 0.90 -9.90
C ASN A 125 -10.23 1.69 -9.44
N SER A 126 -11.04 2.17 -10.39
CA SER A 126 -12.22 3.01 -10.12
C SER A 126 -13.49 2.39 -10.70
N SER A 127 -14.62 2.63 -10.03
CA SER A 127 -15.93 2.35 -10.65
C SER A 127 -16.16 3.39 -11.73
N VAL A 128 -16.28 2.97 -12.99
CA VAL A 128 -16.85 3.84 -14.01
C VAL A 128 -18.36 3.77 -13.85
N ALA A 129 -18.96 4.79 -13.24
CA ALA A 129 -20.40 4.92 -13.18
C ALA A 129 -20.97 4.91 -14.61
N GLY A 130 -21.74 3.86 -14.96
CA GLY A 130 -22.34 3.69 -16.29
C GLY A 130 -21.60 2.80 -17.27
N ALA A 131 -20.55 2.07 -16.87
CA ALA A 131 -19.98 1.01 -17.71
C ALA A 131 -20.96 -0.17 -17.81
N GLN A 132 -21.86 -0.09 -18.79
CA GLN A 132 -22.67 -1.21 -19.25
C GLN A 132 -21.72 -2.39 -19.50
N SER A 133 -21.98 -3.53 -18.86
CA SER A 133 -21.22 -4.75 -19.09
C SER A 133 -21.22 -5.01 -20.59
N SER A 134 -20.04 -4.93 -21.22
CA SER A 134 -19.92 -5.39 -22.61
C SER A 134 -20.20 -6.89 -22.59
N PRO A 135 -21.22 -7.39 -23.32
CA PRO A 135 -21.50 -8.81 -23.33
C PRO A 135 -20.28 -9.53 -23.90
N PHE A 136 -19.67 -10.43 -23.11
CA PHE A 136 -18.65 -11.31 -23.62
C PHE A 136 -19.35 -12.46 -24.37
N THR A 137 -18.94 -12.72 -25.61
CA THR A 137 -19.42 -13.88 -26.37
C THR A 137 -18.47 -15.06 -26.10
N VAL A 138 -18.99 -16.14 -25.52
CA VAL A 138 -18.24 -17.39 -25.37
C VAL A 138 -18.52 -18.25 -26.61
N VAL A 139 -17.49 -18.51 -27.41
CA VAL A 139 -17.57 -19.48 -28.50
C VAL A 139 -17.10 -20.83 -27.96
N LEU A 140 -18.06 -21.73 -27.74
CA LEU A 140 -17.80 -23.14 -27.45
C LEU A 140 -17.65 -23.89 -28.79
N ASN A 141 -16.74 -24.87 -28.85
CA ASN A 141 -16.44 -25.65 -30.07
C ASN A 141 -15.97 -24.82 -31.30
N TRP A 142 -15.04 -23.89 -31.09
CA TRP A 142 -14.47 -23.05 -32.16
C TRP A 142 -13.84 -23.85 -33.32
N THR A 143 -13.38 -25.08 -33.08
CA THR A 143 -12.81 -25.97 -34.11
C THR A 143 -13.83 -26.46 -35.13
N ALA A 144 -15.12 -26.51 -34.79
CA ALA A 144 -16.19 -26.88 -35.74
C ALA A 144 -16.48 -25.78 -36.77
N GLY A 145 -16.03 -24.54 -36.51
CA GLY A 145 -16.20 -23.40 -37.41
C GLY A 145 -15.06 -23.21 -38.44
N LEU A 146 -13.97 -23.96 -38.32
CA LEU A 146 -12.88 -23.93 -39.28
C LEU A 146 -13.26 -24.72 -40.54
N LYS A 147 -13.74 -24.02 -41.56
CA LYS A 147 -13.77 -24.57 -42.92
C LYS A 147 -12.33 -24.66 -43.43
N ARG A 148 -11.95 -25.85 -43.93
CA ARG A 148 -10.67 -26.08 -44.63
C ARG A 148 -10.62 -25.35 -45.96
#